data_AF-K7KWB2-F1
#
_entry.id   AF-K7KWB2-F1
#
_cell.length_a   1.000
_cell.length_b   1.000
_cell.length_c   1.000
_cell.angle_alpha   90.00
_cell.angle_beta   90.00
_cell.angle_gamma   90.00
#
_symmetry.space_group_name_H-M   'P 1'
#
loop_
_entity.id
_entity.type
_entity.pdbx_description
1 polymer ?
#
loop_
_entity_poly.entity_id
_entity_poly.type
_entity_poly.pdbx_seq_one_letter_code
_entity_poly.pdbx_strand_id
1 'polypeptide(L)'
;MDQYYSLKAAADAWCHMDVRKGDVVCWPTNLGRMMGPWLVYASLLNGASMALYIGSPLGSGFAKFVQPQNVPGIGELALGPLMLGASNTLLNADHYGVYFKGMPLLNGKVSSIEIERICNGVDSNILETAAIGVPPSGGGPELLTIAVVFKDSNSTKQDLHQLRMSFNSALQKKLNPLFRVSQVVTLPSLPRTASNKVMRRVLRQQLSETNQNSKI
;
A
#
# COMPACT_ATOMS: atom_id res chain seq x y z
N MET A 1 30.12 -18.64 10.01
CA MET A 1 30.02 -18.67 8.54
C MET A 1 30.06 -17.24 7.99
N ASP A 2 30.72 -16.27 8.68
CA ASP A 2 30.25 -14.87 8.61
C ASP A 2 31.34 -13.80 8.40
N GLN A 3 32.65 -14.14 8.42
CA GLN A 3 33.71 -13.12 8.22
C GLN A 3 33.76 -12.57 6.78
N TYR A 4 33.42 -13.40 5.79
CA TYR A 4 33.39 -12.93 4.39
C TYR A 4 32.23 -11.96 4.15
N TYR A 5 31.13 -12.10 4.88
CA TYR A 5 29.97 -11.22 4.74
C TYR A 5 30.27 -9.79 5.18
N SER A 6 31.00 -9.59 6.27
CA SER A 6 31.36 -8.23 6.74
C SER A 6 32.30 -7.52 5.77
N LEU A 7 33.31 -8.22 5.24
CA LEU A 7 34.22 -7.68 4.23
C LEU A 7 33.49 -7.41 2.90
N LYS A 8 32.60 -8.31 2.47
CA LYS A 8 31.79 -8.11 1.28
C LYS A 8 30.83 -6.92 1.43
N ALA A 9 30.17 -6.77 2.57
CA ALA A 9 29.29 -5.63 2.83
C ALA A 9 30.05 -4.29 2.76
N ALA A 10 31.25 -4.23 3.36
CA ALA A 10 32.12 -3.06 3.28
C ALA A 10 32.58 -2.78 1.85
N ALA A 11 33.02 -3.81 1.11
CA ALA A 11 33.43 -3.70 -0.28
C ALA A 11 32.28 -3.28 -1.19
N ASP A 12 31.07 -3.85 -1.01
CA ASP A 12 29.89 -3.51 -1.79
C ASP A 12 29.50 -2.04 -1.56
N ALA A 13 29.55 -1.56 -0.31
CA ALA A 13 29.30 -0.16 0.00
C ALA A 13 30.37 0.79 -0.56
N TRP A 14 31.64 0.38 -0.52
CA TRP A 14 32.75 1.18 -1.03
C TRP A 14 32.78 1.25 -2.56
N CYS A 15 32.49 0.14 -3.24
CA CYS A 15 32.51 0.04 -4.71
C CYS A 15 31.24 0.55 -5.37
N HIS A 16 30.05 0.20 -4.84
CA HIS A 16 28.78 0.49 -5.50
C HIS A 16 28.11 1.77 -4.99
N MET A 17 28.31 2.11 -3.72
CA MET A 17 27.67 3.26 -3.08
C MET A 17 28.65 4.38 -2.75
N ASP A 18 29.91 4.24 -3.17
CA ASP A 18 30.98 5.23 -2.97
C ASP A 18 31.15 5.66 -1.50
N VAL A 19 30.90 4.76 -0.54
CA VAL A 19 31.01 5.11 0.90
C VAL A 19 32.48 5.36 1.25
N ARG A 20 32.80 6.60 1.63
CA ARG A 20 34.12 7.05 2.03
C ARG A 20 34.18 7.37 3.53
N LYS A 21 35.41 7.50 4.02
CA LYS A 21 35.68 7.87 5.41
C LYS A 21 35.11 9.26 5.71
N GLY A 22 34.34 9.36 6.79
CA GLY A 22 33.66 10.60 7.20
C GLY A 22 32.23 10.74 6.68
N ASP A 23 31.78 9.87 5.77
CA ASP A 23 30.40 9.88 5.30
C ASP A 23 29.43 9.42 6.39
N VAL A 24 28.16 9.76 6.20
CA VAL A 24 27.07 9.31 7.07
C VAL A 24 26.13 8.43 6.26
N VAL A 25 26.09 7.14 6.59
CA VAL A 25 25.30 6.14 5.89
C VAL A 25 23.98 5.90 6.63
N CYS A 26 22.85 6.08 5.93
CA CYS A 26 21.52 5.76 6.43
C CYS A 26 20.85 4.79 5.45
N TRP A 27 20.06 3.84 5.96
CA TRP A 27 19.30 2.92 5.11
C TRP A 27 17.78 3.00 5.40
N PRO A 28 16.91 3.10 4.37
CA PRO A 28 15.47 3.34 4.56
C PRO A 28 14.68 2.08 4.95
N THR A 29 15.33 1.00 5.40
CA THR A 29 14.64 -0.24 5.84
C THR A 29 14.91 -0.52 7.31
N ASN A 30 14.13 -1.42 7.89
CA ASN A 30 14.40 -1.91 9.23
C ASN A 30 15.78 -2.58 9.31
N LEU A 31 16.35 -2.64 10.53
CA LEU A 31 17.54 -3.42 10.87
C LEU A 31 17.23 -4.93 10.88
N GLY A 32 16.62 -5.44 9.80
CA GLY A 32 16.35 -6.85 9.62
C GLY A 32 17.64 -7.67 9.52
N ARG A 33 17.51 -8.99 9.43
CA ARG A 33 18.65 -9.93 9.42
C ARG A 33 19.64 -9.73 8.26
N MET A 34 19.24 -9.02 7.22
CA MET A 34 20.06 -8.76 6.03
C MET A 34 20.66 -7.35 6.06
N MET A 35 19.82 -6.31 6.08
CA MET A 35 20.31 -4.93 5.95
C MET A 35 20.88 -4.35 7.25
N GLY A 36 20.51 -4.87 8.42
CA GLY A 36 21.05 -4.42 9.70
C GLY A 36 22.56 -4.66 9.80
N PRO A 37 23.02 -5.92 9.68
CA PRO A 37 24.45 -6.23 9.66
C PRO A 37 25.19 -5.52 8.51
N TRP A 38 24.58 -5.43 7.32
CA TRP A 38 25.18 -4.69 6.21
C TRP A 38 25.43 -3.22 6.57
N LEU A 39 24.45 -2.50 7.15
CA LEU A 39 24.62 -1.09 7.53
C LEU A 39 25.74 -0.90 8.56
N VAL A 40 25.84 -1.81 9.53
CA VAL A 40 26.88 -1.78 10.56
C VAL A 40 28.26 -1.97 9.93
N TYR A 41 28.43 -2.98 9.08
CA TYR A 41 29.72 -3.27 8.44
C TYR A 41 30.08 -2.23 7.37
N ALA A 42 29.13 -1.82 6.53
CA ALA A 42 29.31 -0.82 5.48
C ALA A 42 29.75 0.54 6.02
N SER A 43 29.21 0.95 7.17
CA SER A 43 29.60 2.22 7.81
C SER A 43 30.92 2.08 8.57
N LEU A 44 30.97 1.19 9.56
CA LEU A 44 32.09 1.14 10.51
C LEU A 44 33.40 0.69 9.87
N LEU A 45 33.38 -0.29 8.96
CA LEU A 45 34.60 -0.78 8.32
C LEU A 45 35.17 0.20 7.29
N ASN A 46 34.32 1.02 6.66
CA ASN A 46 34.76 2.08 5.75
C ASN A 46 35.16 3.39 6.47
N GLY A 47 35.06 3.43 7.81
CA GLY A 47 35.32 4.65 8.59
C GLY A 47 34.26 5.74 8.42
N ALA A 48 33.06 5.35 8.01
CA ALA A 48 31.87 6.19 7.96
C ALA A 48 31.08 6.07 9.28
N SER A 49 30.13 6.98 9.49
CA SER A 49 29.19 6.95 10.61
C SER A 49 27.84 6.40 10.14
N MET A 50 27.14 5.62 10.98
CA MET A 50 25.77 5.21 10.67
C MET A 50 24.76 6.19 11.25
N ALA A 51 23.73 6.53 10.48
CA ALA A 51 22.59 7.31 10.92
C ALA A 51 21.36 6.41 11.04
N LEU A 52 20.71 6.45 12.20
CA LEU A 52 19.51 5.66 12.50
C LEU A 52 18.32 6.59 12.67
N TYR A 53 17.28 6.35 11.87
CA TYR A 53 16.02 7.07 11.98
C TYR A 53 14.99 6.23 12.74
N ILE A 54 14.44 6.79 13.81
CA ILE A 54 13.37 6.17 14.60
C ILE A 54 12.03 6.66 14.04
N GLY A 55 11.38 5.83 13.24
CA GLY A 55 10.07 6.13 12.68
C GLY A 55 9.84 5.42 11.35
N SER A 56 8.75 5.78 10.69
CA SER A 56 8.46 5.26 9.35
C SER A 56 9.33 5.97 8.30
N PRO A 57 10.09 5.23 7.47
CA PRO A 57 10.85 5.80 6.35
C PRO A 57 9.94 6.38 5.25
N LEU A 58 8.62 6.22 5.37
CA LEU A 58 7.62 6.67 4.41
C LEU A 58 7.11 8.09 4.66
N GLY A 59 7.39 8.66 5.82
CA GLY A 59 6.98 10.01 6.16
C GLY A 59 7.95 11.06 5.63
N SER A 60 7.47 12.31 5.52
CA SER A 60 8.33 13.47 5.27
C SER A 60 9.44 13.65 6.31
N GLY A 61 9.28 13.05 7.50
CA GLY A 61 10.32 13.03 8.54
C GLY A 61 11.60 12.34 8.11
N PHE A 62 11.53 11.22 7.37
CA PHE A 62 12.72 10.54 6.86
C PHE A 62 13.40 11.32 5.73
N ALA A 63 12.61 11.88 4.82
CA ALA A 63 13.14 12.75 3.77
C ALA A 63 13.91 13.94 4.35
N LYS A 64 13.37 14.57 5.40
CA LYS A 64 14.05 15.65 6.15
C LYS A 64 15.28 15.16 6.91
N PHE A 65 15.27 13.93 7.43
CA PHE A 65 16.38 13.35 8.16
C PHE A 65 17.58 13.06 7.26
N VAL A 66 17.34 12.54 6.05
CA VAL A 66 18.39 12.23 5.07
C VAL A 66 18.83 13.47 4.29
N GLN A 67 18.01 14.52 4.25
CA GLN A 67 18.36 15.76 3.55
C GLN A 67 19.57 16.44 4.22
N PRO A 68 20.68 16.63 3.48
CA PRO A 68 21.81 17.38 4.01
C PRO A 68 21.42 18.84 4.21
N GLN A 69 21.82 19.43 5.34
CA GLN A 69 21.66 20.86 5.59
C GLN A 69 22.85 21.61 4.97
N ASN A 70 22.58 22.54 4.04
CA ASN A 70 23.56 23.43 3.43
C ASN A 70 24.73 22.78 2.66
N VAL A 71 24.66 21.48 2.34
CA VAL A 71 25.60 20.80 1.43
C VAL A 71 24.84 20.03 0.35
N PRO A 72 25.37 19.90 -0.88
CA PRO A 72 24.82 18.98 -1.86
C PRO A 72 24.79 17.56 -1.29
N GLY A 73 23.67 16.86 -1.44
CA GLY A 73 23.62 15.44 -1.10
C GLY A 73 24.49 14.66 -2.09
N ILE A 74 25.48 13.93 -1.56
CA ILE A 74 26.32 13.02 -2.33
C ILE A 74 25.94 11.59 -1.92
N GLY A 75 25.74 10.73 -2.91
CA GLY A 75 25.29 9.35 -2.75
C GLY A 75 24.17 9.00 -3.71
N GLU A 76 23.75 7.73 -3.71
CA GLU A 76 22.53 7.34 -4.39
C GLU A 76 21.36 8.12 -3.77
N LEU A 77 20.68 8.95 -4.58
CA LEU A 77 19.32 9.37 -4.25
C LEU A 77 18.51 8.07 -4.22
N ALA A 78 18.35 7.50 -3.03
CA ALA A 78 17.33 6.52 -2.79
C ALA A 78 15.99 7.22 -3.01
N LEU A 79 15.56 7.32 -4.28
CA LEU A 79 14.14 7.33 -4.62
C LEU A 79 13.61 6.14 -3.84
N GLY A 80 12.98 6.40 -2.69
CA GLY A 80 12.73 5.36 -1.70
C GLY A 80 12.26 4.10 -2.43
N PRO A 81 13.01 2.98 -2.46
CA PRO A 81 12.67 1.86 -3.32
C PRO A 81 11.28 1.31 -3.00
N LEU A 82 10.79 1.59 -1.80
CA LEU A 82 9.42 1.31 -1.39
C LEU A 82 8.36 2.07 -2.20
N MET A 83 8.64 3.22 -2.83
CA MET A 83 7.70 3.81 -3.78
C MET A 83 7.63 3.01 -5.09
N LEU A 84 8.72 2.45 -5.61
CA LEU A 84 8.63 1.63 -6.84
C LEU A 84 7.82 0.35 -6.61
N GLY A 85 7.97 -0.30 -5.44
CA GLY A 85 7.26 -1.55 -5.12
C GLY A 85 5.90 -1.39 -4.43
N ALA A 86 5.64 -0.26 -3.76
CA ALA A 86 4.35 0.01 -3.11
C ALA A 86 3.43 0.92 -3.93
N SER A 87 3.95 1.59 -4.96
CA SER A 87 3.11 2.38 -5.85
C SER A 87 2.31 1.46 -6.75
N ASN A 88 1.03 1.28 -6.41
CA ASN A 88 0.04 0.69 -7.31
C ASN A 88 -0.36 1.66 -8.44
N THR A 89 0.33 2.80 -8.56
CA THR A 89 0.07 3.88 -9.51
C THR A 89 1.37 4.19 -10.26
N LEU A 90 1.38 4.10 -11.58
CA LEU A 90 2.57 4.44 -12.34
C LEU A 90 2.69 5.97 -12.45
N LEU A 91 3.91 6.49 -12.38
CA LEU A 91 4.16 7.90 -12.70
C LEU A 91 3.93 8.10 -14.20
N ASN A 92 3.06 9.04 -14.57
CA ASN A 92 2.68 9.35 -15.96
C ASN A 92 2.06 8.20 -16.77
N ALA A 93 1.64 7.12 -16.12
CA ALA A 93 0.94 6.04 -16.78
C ALA A 93 -0.20 5.52 -15.91
N ASP A 94 -1.24 5.02 -16.57
CA ASP A 94 -2.28 4.29 -15.88
C ASP A 94 -1.79 2.88 -15.55
N HIS A 95 -1.63 2.56 -14.27
CA HIS A 95 -1.17 1.24 -13.82
C HIS A 95 -2.04 0.10 -14.37
N TYR A 96 -3.37 0.31 -14.48
CA TYR A 96 -4.25 -0.67 -15.10
C TYR A 96 -4.01 -0.77 -16.61
N GLY A 97 -3.94 0.37 -17.30
CA GLY A 97 -3.63 0.44 -18.72
C GLY A 97 -2.38 -0.35 -19.11
N VAL A 98 -1.37 -0.36 -18.23
CA VAL A 98 -0.11 -1.07 -18.44
C VAL A 98 -0.17 -2.55 -18.03
N TYR A 99 -0.69 -2.86 -16.84
CA TYR A 99 -0.58 -4.23 -16.29
C TYR A 99 -1.82 -5.09 -16.43
N PHE A 100 -3.01 -4.51 -16.52
CA PHE A 100 -4.26 -5.26 -16.36
C PHE A 100 -5.20 -5.15 -17.58
N LYS A 101 -5.06 -4.12 -18.41
CA LYS A 101 -5.89 -3.91 -19.59
C LYS A 101 -5.75 -5.10 -20.55
N GLY A 102 -6.86 -5.80 -20.79
CA GLY A 102 -6.91 -6.95 -21.70
C GLY A 102 -6.55 -8.29 -21.06
N MET A 103 -6.30 -8.36 -19.74
CA MET A 103 -6.15 -9.65 -19.06
C MET A 103 -7.43 -10.48 -19.17
N PRO A 104 -7.34 -11.78 -19.50
CA PRO A 104 -8.51 -12.64 -19.54
C PRO A 104 -9.10 -12.83 -18.14
N LEU A 105 -10.44 -12.79 -18.03
CA LEU A 105 -11.15 -13.15 -16.80
C LEU A 105 -11.08 -14.66 -16.59
N LEU A 106 -10.49 -15.13 -15.49
CA LEU A 106 -10.42 -16.55 -15.17
C LEU A 106 -11.74 -17.01 -14.53
N ASN A 107 -12.55 -17.80 -15.23
CA ASN A 107 -13.79 -18.40 -14.70
C ASN A 107 -14.74 -17.40 -14.02
N GLY A 108 -14.92 -16.21 -14.62
CA GLY A 108 -15.78 -15.15 -14.05
C GLY A 108 -15.21 -14.47 -12.80
N LYS A 109 -14.00 -14.83 -12.34
CA LYS A 109 -13.34 -14.16 -11.23
C LYS A 109 -12.77 -12.83 -11.69
N VAL A 110 -13.16 -11.77 -10.99
CA VAL A 110 -12.66 -10.41 -11.21
C VAL A 110 -11.75 -10.02 -10.05
N SER A 111 -10.67 -9.32 -10.35
CA SER A 111 -9.78 -8.77 -9.31
C SER A 111 -10.51 -7.74 -8.44
N SER A 112 -10.29 -7.78 -7.13
CA SER A 112 -10.78 -6.73 -6.22
C SER A 112 -10.39 -5.33 -6.67
N ILE A 113 -9.18 -5.16 -7.23
CA ILE A 113 -8.68 -3.88 -7.72
C ILE A 113 -9.56 -3.34 -8.85
N GLU A 114 -10.09 -4.22 -9.70
CA GLU A 114 -10.91 -3.78 -10.83
C GLU A 114 -12.31 -3.32 -10.38
N ILE A 115 -12.90 -4.04 -9.41
CA ILE A 115 -14.16 -3.63 -8.78
C ILE A 115 -13.97 -2.27 -8.09
N GLU A 116 -12.90 -2.11 -7.31
CA GLU A 116 -12.55 -0.88 -6.60
C GLU A 116 -12.37 0.29 -7.58
N ARG A 117 -11.68 0.06 -8.69
CA ARG A 117 -11.46 1.09 -9.73
C ARG A 117 -12.76 1.58 -10.36
N ILE A 118 -13.67 0.65 -10.67
CA ILE A 118 -14.97 1.01 -11.22
C ILE A 118 -15.76 1.85 -10.21
N CYS A 119 -15.74 1.46 -8.94
CA CYS A 119 -16.46 2.17 -7.88
C CYS A 119 -15.85 3.56 -7.59
N ASN A 120 -14.53 3.69 -7.58
CA ASN A 120 -13.85 4.99 -7.44
C ASN A 120 -14.19 5.97 -8.56
N GLY A 121 -14.55 5.48 -9.76
CA GLY A 121 -14.92 6.31 -10.90
C GLY A 121 -16.40 6.73 -10.95
N VAL A 122 -17.23 6.31 -9.99
CA VAL A 122 -18.68 6.61 -9.99
C VAL A 122 -18.99 7.99 -9.42
N ASP A 123 -18.30 8.41 -8.36
CA ASP A 123 -18.54 9.69 -7.67
C ASP A 123 -17.20 10.37 -7.37
N SER A 124 -17.10 11.66 -7.68
CA SER A 124 -15.92 12.49 -7.41
C SER A 124 -15.65 12.71 -5.91
N ASN A 125 -16.65 12.49 -5.06
CA ASN A 125 -16.55 12.62 -3.60
C ASN A 125 -15.89 11.42 -2.92
N ILE A 126 -15.77 10.29 -3.62
CA ILE A 126 -15.10 9.09 -3.12
C ILE A 126 -13.59 9.32 -3.15
N LEU A 127 -12.95 9.14 -1.99
CA LEU A 127 -11.49 9.09 -1.91
C LEU A 127 -10.99 7.76 -2.44
N GLU A 128 -11.54 6.68 -1.89
CA GLU A 128 -11.16 5.31 -2.23
C GLU A 128 -12.22 4.29 -1.80
N THR A 129 -12.18 3.12 -2.42
CA THR A 129 -13.03 1.98 -2.11
C THR A 129 -12.22 0.71 -1.91
N ALA A 130 -12.77 -0.21 -1.13
CA ALA A 130 -12.25 -1.58 -0.99
C ALA A 130 -13.39 -2.58 -1.23
N ALA A 131 -13.15 -3.53 -2.15
CA ALA A 131 -14.09 -4.60 -2.45
C ALA A 131 -13.76 -5.82 -1.59
N ILE A 132 -14.71 -6.26 -0.76
CA ILE A 132 -14.54 -7.35 0.19
C ILE A 132 -15.67 -8.36 0.04
N GLY A 133 -15.33 -9.63 -0.13
CA GLY A 133 -16.26 -10.74 0.06
C GLY A 133 -16.44 -11.02 1.55
N VAL A 134 -17.68 -10.92 2.05
CA VAL A 134 -18.01 -11.24 3.44
C VAL A 134 -19.02 -12.39 3.45
N PRO A 135 -18.74 -13.50 4.15
CA PRO A 135 -19.72 -14.57 4.28
C PRO A 135 -20.92 -14.11 5.13
N PRO A 136 -22.16 -14.43 4.74
CA PRO A 136 -23.33 -14.14 5.56
C PRO A 136 -23.37 -15.04 6.80
N SER A 137 -23.97 -14.54 7.89
CA SER A 137 -24.04 -15.25 9.18
C SER A 137 -24.84 -16.56 9.15
N GLY A 138 -25.65 -16.79 8.12
CA GLY A 138 -26.43 -18.03 7.92
C GLY A 138 -25.74 -19.09 7.07
N GLY A 139 -24.48 -18.87 6.69
CA GLY A 139 -23.82 -19.66 5.65
C GLY A 139 -24.33 -19.29 4.25
N GLY A 140 -23.51 -19.57 3.23
CA GLY A 140 -23.82 -19.23 1.84
C GLY A 140 -22.65 -18.61 1.09
N PRO A 141 -22.86 -18.20 -0.17
CA PRO A 141 -21.83 -17.54 -0.96
C PRO A 141 -21.41 -16.20 -0.33
N GLU A 142 -20.13 -15.85 -0.48
CA GLU A 142 -19.63 -14.54 -0.03
C GLU A 142 -20.39 -13.41 -0.70
N LEU A 143 -20.89 -12.48 0.12
CA LEU A 143 -21.59 -11.29 -0.33
C LEU A 143 -20.57 -10.18 -0.60
N LEU A 144 -20.66 -9.59 -1.80
CA LEU A 144 -19.81 -8.46 -2.17
C LEU A 144 -20.23 -7.23 -1.36
N THR A 145 -19.33 -6.82 -0.47
CA THR A 145 -19.44 -5.62 0.35
C THR A 145 -18.39 -4.60 -0.11
N ILE A 146 -18.82 -3.37 -0.34
CA ILE A 146 -17.92 -2.28 -0.73
C ILE A 146 -17.76 -1.35 0.46
N ALA A 147 -16.52 -1.24 0.96
CA ALA A 147 -16.17 -0.22 1.92
C ALA A 147 -15.77 1.06 1.17
N VAL A 148 -16.35 2.20 1.54
CA VAL A 148 -16.14 3.50 0.90
C VAL A 148 -15.56 4.47 1.91
N VAL A 149 -14.54 5.22 1.48
CA VAL A 149 -13.98 6.36 2.19
C VAL A 149 -14.24 7.61 1.36
N PHE A 150 -14.80 8.64 1.97
CA PHE A 150 -15.05 9.92 1.32
C PHE A 150 -13.89 10.89 1.51
N LYS A 151 -13.72 11.82 0.57
CA LYS A 151 -12.73 12.91 0.65
C LYS A 151 -13.08 13.89 1.77
N ASP A 152 -14.35 14.26 1.84
CA ASP A 152 -14.88 15.16 2.85
C ASP A 152 -15.63 14.38 3.92
N SER A 153 -15.21 14.54 5.18
CA SER A 153 -15.88 13.94 6.34
C SER A 153 -17.33 14.42 6.47
N ASN A 154 -17.70 15.57 5.91
CA ASN A 154 -19.07 16.10 5.98
C ASN A 154 -20.05 15.39 5.02
N SER A 155 -19.55 14.62 4.04
CA SER A 155 -20.38 13.92 3.05
C SER A 155 -20.88 12.55 3.52
N THR A 156 -20.74 12.20 4.82
CA THR A 156 -21.21 10.91 5.37
C THR A 156 -22.71 10.67 5.20
N LYS A 157 -23.50 11.72 4.91
CA LYS A 157 -24.95 11.64 4.71
C LYS A 157 -25.38 11.35 3.27
N GLN A 158 -24.48 10.94 2.38
CA GLN A 158 -24.93 10.40 1.10
C GLN A 158 -25.82 9.16 1.33
N ASP A 159 -26.94 9.08 0.61
CA ASP A 159 -27.82 7.92 0.66
C ASP A 159 -27.05 6.67 0.21
N LEU A 160 -26.72 5.81 1.18
CA LEU A 160 -26.05 4.52 0.94
C LEU A 160 -26.78 3.69 -0.12
N HIS A 161 -28.12 3.81 -0.17
CA HIS A 161 -28.94 3.16 -1.17
C HIS A 161 -28.67 3.69 -2.59
N GLN A 162 -28.59 5.02 -2.76
CA GLN A 162 -28.31 5.62 -4.06
C GLN A 162 -26.91 5.25 -4.55
N LEU A 163 -25.91 5.32 -3.68
CA LEU A 163 -24.55 4.88 -3.99
C LEU A 163 -24.50 3.41 -4.39
N ARG A 164 -25.19 2.55 -3.64
CA ARG A 164 -25.29 1.12 -3.96
C ARG A 164 -25.87 0.90 -5.36
N MET A 165 -26.93 1.61 -5.72
CA MET A 165 -27.55 1.49 -7.05
C MET A 165 -26.60 1.95 -8.16
N SER A 166 -25.90 3.07 -7.96
CA SER A 166 -24.90 3.57 -8.90
C SER A 166 -23.73 2.59 -9.06
N PHE A 167 -23.20 2.02 -7.98
CA PHE A 167 -22.16 0.98 -8.05
C PHE A 167 -22.65 -0.27 -8.76
N ASN A 168 -23.87 -0.72 -8.47
CA ASN A 168 -24.43 -1.91 -9.09
C ASN A 168 -24.59 -1.71 -10.61
N SER A 169 -25.11 -0.56 -11.04
CA SER A 169 -25.21 -0.22 -12.46
C SER A 169 -23.84 -0.12 -13.15
N ALA A 170 -22.84 0.46 -12.49
CA ALA A 170 -21.50 0.62 -13.05
C ALA A 170 -20.79 -0.73 -13.22
N LEU A 171 -20.88 -1.62 -12.22
CA LEU A 171 -20.28 -2.95 -12.26
C LEU A 171 -20.96 -3.87 -13.27
N GLN A 172 -22.29 -3.85 -13.35
CA GLN A 172 -23.04 -4.66 -14.30
C GLN A 172 -22.74 -4.28 -15.76
N LYS A 173 -22.58 -2.97 -16.02
CA LYS A 173 -22.26 -2.46 -17.36
C LYS A 173 -20.82 -2.74 -17.78
N LYS A 174 -19.85 -2.64 -16.87
CA LYS A 174 -18.42 -2.77 -17.18
C LYS A 174 -17.87 -4.18 -17.05
N LEU A 175 -18.35 -4.99 -16.10
CA LEU A 175 -17.83 -6.32 -15.82
C LEU A 175 -18.77 -7.41 -16.32
N ASN A 176 -19.86 -7.64 -15.59
CA ASN A 176 -20.82 -8.68 -15.91
C ASN A 176 -22.15 -8.36 -15.19
N PRO A 177 -23.30 -8.47 -15.87
CA PRO A 177 -24.63 -8.33 -15.26
C PRO A 177 -24.88 -9.18 -14.00
N LEU A 178 -24.13 -10.26 -13.81
CA LEU A 178 -24.23 -11.13 -12.63
C LEU A 178 -23.62 -10.52 -11.35
N PHE A 179 -22.77 -9.49 -11.47
CA PHE A 179 -22.23 -8.83 -10.28
C PHE A 179 -23.34 -8.07 -9.55
N ARG A 180 -23.47 -8.33 -8.25
CA ARG A 180 -24.42 -7.65 -7.37
C ARG A 180 -23.74 -7.15 -6.11
N VAL A 181 -23.78 -5.84 -5.89
CA VAL A 181 -23.34 -5.24 -4.62
C VAL A 181 -24.39 -5.52 -3.55
N SER A 182 -23.99 -6.26 -2.52
CA SER A 182 -24.88 -6.68 -1.44
C SER A 182 -24.99 -5.61 -0.38
N GLN A 183 -23.88 -5.00 0.02
CA GLN A 183 -23.83 -3.98 1.06
C GLN A 183 -22.77 -2.93 0.72
N VAL A 184 -23.01 -1.69 1.15
CA VAL A 184 -22.06 -0.58 1.07
C VAL A 184 -21.88 -0.06 2.49
N VAL A 185 -20.64 0.03 2.94
CA VAL A 185 -20.28 0.48 4.29
C VAL A 185 -19.35 1.67 4.18
N THR A 186 -19.59 2.69 5.00
CA THR A 186 -18.74 3.87 5.07
C THR A 186 -17.73 3.69 6.20
N LEU A 187 -16.46 3.95 5.91
CA LEU A 187 -15.39 3.93 6.88
C LEU A 187 -14.66 5.28 6.89
N PRO A 188 -14.15 5.74 8.04
CA PRO A 188 -13.35 6.96 8.10
C PRO A 188 -12.03 6.81 7.35
N SER A 189 -11.44 5.62 7.39
CA SER A 189 -10.23 5.27 6.65
C SER A 189 -10.14 3.75 6.49
N LEU A 190 -9.48 3.29 5.43
CA LEU A 190 -9.18 1.86 5.27
C LEU A 190 -8.01 1.47 6.18
N PRO A 191 -8.05 0.29 6.83
CA PRO A 191 -6.90 -0.23 7.56
C PRO A 191 -5.81 -0.65 6.56
N ARG A 192 -4.58 -0.19 6.80
CA ARG A 192 -3.47 -0.37 5.87
C ARG A 192 -2.23 -0.93 6.56
N THR A 193 -1.44 -1.68 5.79
CA THR A 193 -0.11 -2.12 6.22
C THR A 193 0.88 -0.96 6.19
N ALA A 194 2.08 -1.17 6.75
CA ALA A 194 3.19 -0.22 6.60
C ALA A 194 3.48 0.11 5.12
N SER A 195 3.26 -0.82 4.19
CA SER A 195 3.40 -0.61 2.74
C SER A 195 2.17 0.06 2.09
N ASN A 196 1.26 0.64 2.86
CA ASN A 196 0.04 1.28 2.39
C ASN A 196 -0.95 0.34 1.66
N LYS A 197 -0.81 -0.99 1.84
CA LYS A 197 -1.72 -1.98 1.25
C LYS A 197 -2.95 -2.17 2.13
N VAL A 198 -4.14 -2.28 1.53
CA VAL A 198 -5.39 -2.53 2.26
C VAL A 198 -5.34 -3.88 2.99
N MET A 199 -5.56 -3.87 4.30
CA MET A 199 -5.62 -5.07 5.15
C MET A 199 -6.98 -5.75 5.05
N ARG A 200 -7.25 -6.39 3.90
CA ARG A 200 -8.54 -7.05 3.62
C ARG A 200 -8.95 -8.09 4.67
N ARG A 201 -7.99 -8.74 5.32
CA ARG A 201 -8.26 -9.68 6.43
C ARG A 201 -8.91 -8.97 7.63
N VAL A 202 -8.42 -7.79 7.99
CA VAL A 202 -8.96 -6.98 9.10
C VAL A 202 -10.34 -6.43 8.73
N LEU A 203 -10.51 -5.95 7.50
CA LEU A 203 -11.81 -5.49 7.00
C LEU A 203 -12.87 -6.61 7.02
N ARG A 204 -12.52 -7.81 6.56
CA ARG A 204 -13.43 -8.98 6.64
C ARG A 204 -13.83 -9.26 8.08
N GLN A 205 -12.88 -9.22 9.00
CA GLN A 205 -13.14 -9.45 10.42
C GLN A 205 -14.10 -8.39 10.98
N GLN A 206 -13.81 -7.11 10.80
CA GLN A 206 -14.65 -5.99 11.27
C GLN A 206 -16.07 -6.05 10.70
N LEU A 207 -16.22 -6.37 9.41
CA LEU A 207 -17.54 -6.50 8.77
C LEU A 207 -18.27 -7.75 9.22
N SER A 208 -17.56 -8.86 9.47
CA SER A 208 -18.16 -10.09 10.00
C SER A 208 -18.66 -9.90 11.44
N GLU A 209 -17.89 -9.20 12.29
CA GLU A 209 -18.26 -8.85 13.66
C GLU A 209 -19.48 -7.92 13.68
N THR A 210 -19.52 -6.93 12.77
CA THR A 210 -20.67 -6.02 12.63
C THR A 210 -21.97 -6.76 12.30
N ASN A 211 -21.90 -7.77 11.42
CA ASN A 211 -23.06 -8.62 11.06
C ASN A 211 -23.44 -9.65 12.16
N GLN A 212 -22.56 -9.93 13.11
CA GLN A 212 -22.86 -10.76 14.28
C GLN A 212 -23.50 -9.95 15.40
N ASN A 213 -23.01 -8.73 15.66
CA ASN A 213 -23.56 -7.85 16.69
C ASN A 213 -24.99 -7.37 16.40
N SER A 214 -25.43 -7.35 15.13
CA SER A 214 -26.83 -7.04 14.79
C SER A 214 -27.83 -8.16 15.11
N LYS A 215 -27.39 -9.30 15.68
CA LYS A 215 -28.24 -10.43 16.05
C LYS A 215 -28.49 -10.58 17.57
N ILE A 216 -28.02 -9.65 18.40
CA ILE A 216 -28.32 -9.58 19.84
C ILE A 216 -29.20 -8.36 20.08
#